data_AF-A0A0H5Q8B7-F1
#
_entry.id   AF-A0A0H5Q8B7-F1
#
_cell.length_a   1.000
_cell.length_b   1.000
_cell.length_c   1.000
_cell.angle_alpha   90.00
_cell.angle_beta   90.00
_cell.angle_gamma   90.00
#
_symmetry.space_group_name_H-M   'P 1'
#
loop_
_entity.id
_entity.type
_entity.pdbx_description
1 polymer ?
#
loop_
_entity_poly.entity_id
_entity_poly.type
_entity_poly.pdbx_seq_one_letter_code
_entity_poly.pdbx_strand_id
1 'polypeptide(L)'
;MPKNRGAEPSLDGGLSEAKPYIAKVKGEGDISALRQAIRNAPLGQCPNQVRAREKAKRDPNEKPQFVYSPKAKKAYSVNCGRWTCDFCGWKKQKVATYLVFAGMQGARKEGRRLRFMTLTEDPKRPLDVAGLSKCWNKLRTELKQKGLLDEYAAAFEVTKKGRPHLHVLFSGEFINQRKLAIWAERVGFGRVTDIRAVGFDLAEDNEKSAAYISKEMAGYVSKSKGAEAGKLVAKRRRPLRTSQGWYPGGMKRAERELLEGKYEGQDEAPFWFVRGHHAETLTIRGTGADGKSWTLRDLPTTDQLEEERGKVEAERASAVATLRTEPTDDEELRRLSA
;
A
#
# COMPACT_ATOMS: atom_id res chain seq x y z
N MET A 1 -47.81 21.94 28.21
CA MET A 1 -46.69 21.75 29.17
C MET A 1 -45.89 20.50 28.79
N PRO A 2 -44.57 20.51 28.94
CA PRO A 2 -43.65 19.97 27.94
C PRO A 2 -43.30 18.50 28.15
N LYS A 3 -43.10 17.79 27.03
CA LYS A 3 -42.55 16.43 26.99
C LYS A 3 -41.02 16.51 27.11
N ASN A 4 -40.48 15.84 28.12
CA ASN A 4 -39.07 15.61 28.36
C ASN A 4 -38.33 15.14 27.11
N ARG A 5 -37.37 15.94 26.62
CA ARG A 5 -36.33 15.48 25.71
C ARG A 5 -35.26 14.79 26.55
N GLY A 6 -35.15 13.47 26.42
CA GLY A 6 -34.03 12.73 26.97
C GLY A 6 -32.73 13.20 26.32
N ALA A 7 -31.76 13.55 27.16
CA ALA A 7 -30.42 13.95 26.76
C ALA A 7 -29.71 12.81 26.02
N GLU A 8 -29.15 13.12 24.86
CA GLU A 8 -28.17 12.26 24.19
C GLU A 8 -26.86 12.28 24.99
N PRO A 9 -26.20 11.13 25.22
CA PRO A 9 -24.88 11.12 25.82
C PRO A 9 -23.85 11.62 24.80
N SER A 10 -23.20 12.74 25.14
CA SER A 10 -21.99 13.21 24.45
C SER A 10 -20.87 12.18 24.66
N LEU A 11 -20.42 11.60 23.56
CA LEU A 11 -19.23 10.76 23.52
C LEU A 11 -18.10 11.54 22.84
N ASP A 12 -17.65 12.60 23.53
CA ASP A 12 -16.32 13.15 23.35
C ASP A 12 -15.33 12.24 24.08
N GLY A 13 -14.83 11.25 23.36
CA GLY A 13 -13.78 10.33 23.79
C GLY A 13 -12.75 10.19 22.67
N GLY A 14 -11.63 10.89 22.81
CA GLY A 14 -10.66 11.15 21.74
C GLY A 14 -10.15 9.91 21.01
N LEU A 15 -10.43 9.86 19.71
CA LEU A 15 -9.62 9.15 18.73
C LEU A 15 -8.63 10.15 18.15
N SER A 16 -7.43 10.21 18.73
CA SER A 16 -6.33 11.02 18.23
C SER A 16 -6.04 10.70 16.77
N GLU A 17 -6.24 11.71 15.94
CA GLU A 17 -5.95 11.88 14.54
C GLU A 17 -4.71 11.11 14.02
N ALA A 18 -4.88 9.87 13.56
CA ALA A 18 -4.04 9.35 12.49
C ALA A 18 -4.55 9.93 11.17
N LYS A 19 -4.28 11.22 10.93
CA LYS A 19 -4.54 11.86 9.62
C LYS A 19 -3.84 11.02 8.54
N PRO A 20 -4.56 10.46 7.55
CA PRO A 20 -3.90 9.75 6.46
C PRO A 20 -3.01 10.76 5.72
N TYR A 21 -1.69 10.58 5.84
CA TYR A 21 -0.69 11.31 5.07
C TYR A 21 -0.83 10.94 3.58
N ILE A 22 -1.82 11.54 2.93
CA ILE A 22 -1.96 11.59 1.48
C ILE A 22 -1.84 13.06 1.16
N ALA A 23 -0.63 13.46 0.74
CA ALA A 23 -0.43 14.80 0.18
C ALA A 23 -1.51 15.06 -0.89
N LYS A 24 -2.11 16.25 -0.86
CA LYS A 24 -2.99 16.75 -1.94
C LYS A 24 -2.15 16.78 -3.22
N VAL A 25 -2.34 15.78 -4.08
CA VAL A 25 -1.78 15.78 -5.43
C VAL A 25 -2.71 16.67 -6.27
N LYS A 26 -2.38 17.95 -6.43
CA LYS A 26 -3.13 18.86 -7.30
C LYS A 26 -2.61 18.73 -8.73
N GLY A 27 -3.54 18.62 -9.68
CA GLY A 27 -3.28 18.80 -11.11
C GLY A 27 -2.80 17.53 -11.80
N GLU A 28 -3.64 17.04 -12.71
CA GLU A 28 -3.47 15.86 -13.57
C GLU A 28 -3.14 14.56 -12.83
N GLY A 29 -3.84 13.48 -13.18
CA GLY A 29 -3.57 12.15 -12.66
C GLY A 29 -2.23 11.61 -13.18
N ASP A 30 -1.13 12.26 -12.83
CA ASP A 30 0.21 11.87 -13.21
C ASP A 30 0.77 10.90 -12.16
N ILE A 31 1.01 9.68 -12.65
CA ILE A 31 1.74 8.64 -11.93
C ILE A 31 3.06 9.17 -11.35
N SER A 32 3.69 10.16 -12.01
CA SER A 32 4.92 10.81 -11.57
C SER A 32 4.78 11.45 -10.18
N ALA A 33 3.68 12.15 -9.89
CA ALA A 33 3.48 12.77 -8.58
C ALA A 33 3.31 11.74 -7.46
N LEU A 34 2.61 10.63 -7.74
CA LEU A 34 2.51 9.50 -6.82
C LEU A 34 3.87 8.84 -6.59
N ARG A 35 4.65 8.61 -7.65
CA ARG A 35 6.03 8.09 -7.57
C ARG A 35 6.89 9.03 -6.72
N GLN A 36 6.83 10.34 -6.96
CA GLN A 36 7.61 11.35 -6.23
C GLN A 36 7.26 11.40 -4.74
N ALA A 37 5.97 11.40 -4.39
CA ALA A 37 5.53 11.37 -2.99
C ALA A 37 6.01 10.12 -2.24
N ILE A 38 6.08 8.98 -2.92
CA ILE A 38 6.59 7.73 -2.33
C ILE A 38 8.12 7.73 -2.25
N ARG A 39 8.80 8.28 -3.25
CA ARG A 39 10.25 8.52 -3.24
C ARG A 39 10.67 9.37 -2.03
N ASN A 40 9.96 10.46 -1.79
CA ASN A 40 10.26 11.40 -0.71
C ASN A 40 9.81 10.93 0.68
N ALA A 41 8.94 9.92 0.77
CA ALA A 41 8.51 9.41 2.07
C ALA A 41 9.70 8.78 2.82
N PRO A 42 9.96 9.17 4.08
CA PRO A 42 11.05 8.61 4.86
C PRO A 42 10.88 7.10 4.96
N LEU A 43 12.00 6.38 4.85
CA LEU A 43 12.06 4.94 5.09
C LEU A 43 11.90 4.68 6.61
N GLY A 44 10.73 4.98 7.16
CA GLY A 44 10.41 4.64 8.54
C GLY A 44 10.54 3.13 8.77
N GLN A 45 10.89 2.73 9.99
CA GLN A 45 10.93 1.32 10.38
C GLN A 45 9.49 0.83 10.67
N CYS A 46 9.16 -0.43 10.33
CA CYS A 46 7.82 -0.97 10.62
C CYS A 46 7.62 -1.04 12.15
N PRO A 47 6.53 -0.50 12.73
CA PRO A 47 6.32 -0.52 14.18
C PRO A 47 6.24 -1.94 14.79
N ASN A 48 5.81 -2.93 14.01
CA ASN A 48 5.90 -4.34 14.43
C ASN A 48 7.35 -4.83 14.56
N GLN A 49 8.34 -4.13 13.99
CA GLN A 49 9.76 -4.35 14.22
C GLN A 49 10.22 -3.72 15.53
N VAL A 50 9.68 -2.57 15.94
CA VAL A 50 9.91 -1.98 17.28
C VAL A 50 9.33 -2.90 18.35
N ARG A 51 8.09 -3.37 18.15
CA ARG A 51 7.48 -4.38 19.03
C ARG A 51 8.16 -5.74 18.98
N ALA A 52 8.70 -6.19 17.83
CA ALA A 52 9.52 -7.40 17.76
C ALA A 52 10.86 -7.23 18.49
N ARG A 53 11.45 -6.02 18.48
CA ARG A 53 12.62 -5.69 19.31
C ARG A 53 12.26 -5.71 20.80
N GLU A 54 11.11 -5.16 21.20
CA GLU A 54 10.62 -5.19 22.58
C GLU A 54 10.14 -6.58 23.04
N LYS A 55 9.59 -7.39 22.14
CA LYS A 55 9.24 -8.79 22.40
C LYS A 55 10.48 -9.69 22.44
N ALA A 56 11.48 -9.46 21.60
CA ALA A 56 12.77 -10.15 21.70
C ALA A 56 13.48 -9.87 23.03
N LYS A 57 13.24 -8.69 23.64
CA LYS A 57 13.63 -8.41 25.04
C LYS A 57 12.87 -9.26 26.08
N ARG A 58 11.68 -9.78 25.76
CA ARG A 58 10.80 -10.56 26.66
C ARG A 58 10.81 -12.07 26.37
N ASP A 59 11.08 -12.48 25.14
CA ASP A 59 11.24 -13.87 24.70
C ASP A 59 12.49 -13.98 23.79
N PRO A 60 13.58 -14.58 24.30
CA PRO A 60 14.85 -14.73 23.56
C PRO A 60 14.74 -15.51 22.24
N ASN A 61 13.63 -16.23 22.01
CA ASN A 61 13.43 -17.08 20.84
C ASN A 61 12.76 -16.36 19.65
N GLU A 62 12.08 -15.22 19.84
CA GLU A 62 11.41 -14.48 18.75
C GLU A 62 12.35 -13.40 18.16
N LYS A 63 13.42 -13.85 17.47
CA LYS A 63 14.49 -12.94 16.99
C LYS A 63 14.07 -12.12 15.76
N PRO A 64 14.26 -10.78 15.75
CA PRO A 64 14.04 -9.97 14.55
C PRO A 64 14.99 -10.40 13.43
N GLN A 65 14.46 -10.53 12.22
CA GLN A 65 15.24 -10.87 11.03
C GLN A 65 15.75 -9.60 10.36
N PHE A 66 17.06 -9.54 10.13
CA PHE A 66 17.71 -8.50 9.34
C PHE A 66 18.35 -9.11 8.10
N VAL A 67 18.52 -8.27 7.09
CA VAL A 67 19.30 -8.55 5.90
C VAL A 67 20.45 -7.54 5.89
N TYR A 68 21.68 -8.03 5.99
CA TYR A 68 22.87 -7.19 5.92
C TYR A 68 23.37 -7.08 4.48
N SER A 69 23.69 -5.86 4.06
CA SER A 69 24.40 -5.58 2.80
C SER A 69 25.87 -5.33 3.12
N PRO A 70 26.78 -6.21 2.65
CA PRO A 70 28.21 -6.03 2.82
C PRO A 70 28.76 -4.74 2.19
N LYS A 71 28.31 -4.35 1.00
CA LYS A 71 28.79 -3.12 0.32
C LYS A 71 28.31 -1.86 1.03
N ALA A 72 27.04 -1.81 1.42
CA ALA A 72 26.49 -0.66 2.14
C ALA A 72 26.90 -0.63 3.62
N LYS A 73 27.53 -1.71 4.12
CA LYS A 73 27.85 -1.94 5.53
C LYS A 73 26.65 -1.67 6.46
N LYS A 74 25.45 -2.00 6.00
CA LYS A 74 24.17 -1.66 6.66
C LYS A 74 23.28 -2.88 6.80
N ALA A 75 22.68 -3.03 7.98
CA ALA A 75 21.63 -4.01 8.25
C ALA A 75 20.25 -3.39 7.97
N TYR A 76 19.49 -4.01 7.08
CA TYR A 76 18.12 -3.66 6.77
C TYR A 76 17.17 -4.60 7.50
N SER A 77 16.16 -4.05 8.16
CA SER A 77 15.11 -4.87 8.76
C SER A 77 14.30 -5.59 7.68
N VAL A 78 14.01 -6.88 7.84
CA VAL A 78 13.06 -7.57 6.96
C VAL A 78 11.67 -7.03 7.25
N ASN A 79 11.00 -6.56 6.19
CA ASN A 79 9.61 -6.11 6.30
C ASN A 79 8.71 -7.28 6.67
N CYS A 80 7.85 -7.13 7.68
CA CYS A 80 6.93 -8.20 8.09
C CYS A 80 5.91 -8.58 6.99
N GLY A 81 5.74 -7.70 6.00
CA GLY A 81 4.88 -7.93 4.83
C GLY A 81 3.39 -8.03 5.17
N ARG A 82 2.95 -7.72 6.39
CA ARG A 82 1.52 -7.80 6.78
C ARG A 82 0.79 -6.54 6.36
N TRP A 83 -0.44 -6.68 5.84
CA TRP A 83 -1.34 -5.55 5.56
C TRP A 83 -1.74 -4.78 6.82
N THR A 84 -1.65 -5.44 7.98
CA THR A 84 -1.96 -4.87 9.30
C THR A 84 -0.77 -4.17 9.97
N CYS A 85 0.47 -4.26 9.45
CA CYS A 85 1.55 -3.35 9.93
C CYS A 85 1.29 -1.97 9.36
N ASP A 86 1.37 -0.92 10.16
CA ASP A 86 1.15 0.45 9.65
C ASP A 86 2.10 0.82 8.51
N PHE A 87 3.37 0.45 8.62
CA PHE A 87 4.35 0.67 7.55
C PHE A 87 4.14 -0.24 6.34
N CYS A 88 4.14 -1.57 6.52
CA CYS A 88 4.00 -2.50 5.38
C CYS A 88 2.63 -2.37 4.71
N GLY A 89 1.57 -2.11 5.48
CA GLY A 89 0.22 -1.85 5.01
C GLY A 89 0.16 -0.55 4.21
N TRP A 90 0.72 0.54 4.72
CA TRP A 90 0.84 1.81 3.97
C TRP A 90 1.61 1.63 2.65
N LYS A 91 2.78 0.97 2.70
CA LYS A 91 3.58 0.71 1.49
C LYS A 91 2.78 -0.08 0.46
N LYS A 92 2.14 -1.17 0.88
CA LYS A 92 1.30 -1.99 0.01
C LYS A 92 0.06 -1.25 -0.49
N GLN A 93 -0.52 -0.37 0.31
CA GLN A 93 -1.63 0.49 -0.11
C GLN A 93 -1.17 1.42 -1.24
N LYS A 94 0.00 2.05 -1.12
CA LYS A 94 0.57 2.89 -2.19
C LYS A 94 0.85 2.10 -3.47
N VAL A 95 1.42 0.89 -3.34
CA VAL A 95 1.62 -0.03 -4.47
C VAL A 95 0.27 -0.42 -5.10
N ALA A 96 -0.75 -0.70 -4.29
CA ALA A 96 -2.10 -1.00 -4.77
C ALA A 96 -2.72 0.19 -5.52
N THR A 97 -2.60 1.41 -4.99
CA THR A 97 -3.06 2.63 -5.67
C THR A 97 -2.37 2.78 -7.03
N TYR A 98 -1.05 2.65 -7.07
CA TYR A 98 -0.29 2.72 -8.32
C TYR A 98 -0.75 1.65 -9.31
N LEU A 99 -0.86 0.40 -8.87
CA LEU A 99 -1.30 -0.71 -9.72
C LEU A 99 -2.69 -0.46 -10.30
N VAL A 100 -3.64 -0.04 -9.46
CA VAL A 100 -5.02 0.20 -9.88
C VAL A 100 -5.02 1.30 -10.93
N PHE A 101 -4.38 2.43 -10.63
CA PHE A 101 -4.36 3.59 -11.50
C PHE A 101 -3.61 3.34 -12.83
N ALA A 102 -2.48 2.63 -12.79
CA ALA A 102 -1.75 2.26 -14.00
C ALA A 102 -2.57 1.34 -14.92
N GLY A 103 -3.32 0.40 -14.35
CA GLY A 103 -4.23 -0.43 -15.13
C GLY A 103 -5.39 0.36 -15.75
N MET A 104 -5.90 1.37 -15.05
CA MET A 104 -6.88 2.31 -15.62
C MET A 104 -6.29 3.05 -16.82
N GLN A 105 -5.07 3.56 -16.70
CA GLN A 105 -4.40 4.25 -17.82
C GLN A 105 -4.17 3.32 -19.01
N GLY A 106 -3.78 2.06 -18.76
CA GLY A 106 -3.68 1.05 -19.81
C GLY A 106 -5.00 0.86 -20.54
N ALA A 107 -6.09 0.65 -19.81
CA ALA A 107 -7.44 0.54 -20.38
C ALA A 107 -7.84 1.79 -21.18
N ARG A 108 -7.53 2.99 -20.69
CA ARG A 108 -7.79 4.26 -21.39
C ARG A 108 -7.03 4.34 -22.72
N LYS A 109 -5.73 4.01 -22.71
CA LYS A 109 -4.88 4.04 -23.92
C LYS A 109 -5.40 3.08 -24.99
N GLU A 110 -5.97 1.96 -24.57
CA GLU A 110 -6.61 0.97 -25.44
C GLU A 110 -8.05 1.35 -25.85
N GLY A 111 -8.52 2.55 -25.49
CA GLY A 111 -9.88 3.02 -25.80
C GLY A 111 -10.99 2.30 -25.02
N ARG A 112 -10.65 1.51 -24.00
CA ARG A 112 -11.64 0.75 -23.21
C ARG A 112 -12.33 1.64 -22.19
N ARG A 113 -13.63 1.38 -22.01
CA ARG A 113 -14.48 2.08 -21.06
C ARG A 113 -14.30 1.50 -19.66
N LEU A 114 -14.19 2.37 -18.65
CA LEU A 114 -14.06 1.96 -17.25
C LEU A 114 -15.38 2.04 -16.49
N ARG A 115 -15.58 1.05 -15.62
CA ARG A 115 -16.77 0.88 -14.79
C ARG A 115 -16.36 0.50 -13.38
N PHE A 116 -17.09 1.00 -12.41
CA PHE A 116 -16.94 0.63 -11.01
C PHE A 116 -18.24 0.02 -10.53
N MET A 117 -18.18 -1.16 -9.93
CA MET A 117 -19.32 -1.78 -9.29
C MET A 117 -19.03 -2.15 -7.83
N THR A 118 -20.06 -2.11 -7.00
CA THR A 118 -20.02 -2.63 -5.64
C THR A 118 -21.01 -3.78 -5.52
N LEU A 119 -20.52 -4.92 -5.01
CA LEU A 119 -21.32 -6.12 -4.76
C LEU A 119 -21.35 -6.38 -3.25
N THR A 120 -22.55 -6.47 -2.71
CA THR A 120 -22.79 -6.66 -1.28
C THR A 120 -23.28 -8.08 -1.01
N GLU A 121 -22.90 -8.67 0.12
CA GLU A 121 -23.51 -9.94 0.55
C GLU A 121 -25.01 -9.79 0.85
N ASP A 122 -25.75 -10.89 0.75
CA ASP A 122 -27.17 -10.96 1.11
C ASP A 122 -27.31 -11.12 2.64
N PRO A 123 -28.02 -10.22 3.35
CA PRO A 123 -28.19 -10.35 4.80
C PRO A 123 -28.86 -11.67 5.21
N LYS A 124 -29.68 -12.25 4.34
CA LYS A 124 -30.39 -13.51 4.58
C LYS A 124 -29.50 -14.74 4.33
N ARG A 125 -28.39 -14.55 3.60
CA ARG A 125 -27.43 -15.59 3.21
C ARG A 125 -26.02 -15.04 3.44
N PRO A 126 -25.61 -14.88 4.71
CA PRO A 126 -24.33 -14.27 5.04
C PRO A 126 -23.19 -15.05 4.39
N LEU A 127 -22.25 -14.31 3.81
CA LEU A 127 -21.08 -14.89 3.15
C LEU A 127 -19.85 -14.60 3.98
N ASP A 128 -19.00 -15.61 4.17
CA ASP A 128 -17.61 -15.34 4.51
C ASP A 128 -16.83 -14.93 3.24
N VAL A 129 -15.57 -14.53 3.40
CA VAL A 129 -14.78 -14.07 2.25
C VAL A 129 -14.48 -15.17 1.23
N ALA A 130 -14.48 -16.45 1.65
CA ALA A 130 -14.38 -17.56 0.72
C ALA A 130 -15.68 -17.70 -0.09
N GLY A 131 -16.84 -17.59 0.54
CA GLY A 131 -18.15 -17.51 -0.11
C GLY A 131 -18.20 -16.37 -1.12
N LEU A 132 -17.86 -15.15 -0.69
CA LEU A 132 -17.82 -13.99 -1.56
C LEU A 132 -16.89 -14.19 -2.77
N SER A 133 -15.72 -14.81 -2.55
CA SER A 133 -14.79 -15.15 -3.62
C SER A 133 -15.37 -16.14 -4.63
N LYS A 134 -16.13 -17.14 -4.16
CA LYS A 134 -16.80 -18.12 -5.03
C LYS A 134 -17.90 -17.44 -5.86
N CYS A 135 -18.72 -16.60 -5.22
CA CYS A 135 -19.76 -15.82 -5.90
C CYS A 135 -19.14 -14.91 -6.97
N TRP A 136 -18.04 -14.21 -6.64
CA TRP A 136 -17.31 -13.38 -7.60
C TRP A 136 -16.79 -14.17 -8.79
N ASN A 137 -16.18 -15.34 -8.56
CA ASN A 137 -15.66 -16.15 -9.66
C ASN A 137 -16.77 -16.60 -10.62
N LYS A 138 -17.96 -16.96 -10.10
CA LYS A 138 -19.13 -17.29 -10.93
C LYS A 138 -19.60 -16.09 -11.74
N LEU A 139 -19.81 -14.93 -11.09
CA LEU A 139 -20.27 -13.72 -11.75
C LEU A 139 -19.27 -13.23 -12.80
N ARG A 140 -17.98 -13.15 -12.45
CA ARG A 140 -16.89 -12.78 -13.37
C ARG A 140 -16.91 -13.64 -14.64
N THR A 141 -17.07 -14.96 -14.49
CA THR A 141 -17.10 -15.87 -15.64
C THR A 141 -18.32 -15.59 -16.51
N GLU A 142 -19.51 -15.42 -15.92
CA GLU A 142 -20.74 -15.07 -16.66
C GLU A 142 -20.59 -13.72 -17.39
N LEU A 143 -20.02 -12.70 -16.74
CA LEU A 143 -19.80 -11.38 -17.34
C LEU A 143 -18.77 -11.43 -18.48
N LYS A 144 -17.68 -12.19 -18.33
CA LYS A 144 -16.67 -12.41 -19.39
C LYS A 144 -17.28 -13.12 -20.60
N GLN A 145 -18.05 -14.18 -20.37
CA GLN A 145 -18.70 -14.93 -21.45
C GLN A 145 -19.71 -14.08 -22.24
N LYS A 146 -20.32 -13.08 -21.60
CA LYS A 146 -21.23 -12.13 -22.24
C LYS A 146 -20.52 -10.95 -22.92
N GLY A 147 -19.19 -10.86 -22.85
CA GLY A 147 -18.43 -9.71 -23.36
C GLY A 147 -18.66 -8.41 -22.59
N LEU A 148 -19.11 -8.49 -21.33
CA LEU A 148 -19.43 -7.32 -20.51
C LEU A 148 -18.29 -6.90 -19.57
N LEU A 149 -17.28 -7.75 -19.42
CA LEU A 149 -16.13 -7.54 -18.53
C LEU A 149 -14.87 -8.09 -19.18
N ASP A 150 -13.84 -7.25 -19.32
CA ASP A 150 -12.52 -7.66 -19.82
C ASP A 150 -11.55 -7.82 -18.65
N GLU A 151 -10.90 -6.73 -18.24
CA GLU A 151 -9.90 -6.69 -17.19
C GLU A 151 -10.46 -5.99 -15.96
N TYR A 152 -9.96 -6.34 -14.77
CA TYR A 152 -10.45 -5.76 -13.52
C TYR A 152 -9.40 -5.73 -12.41
N ALA A 153 -9.65 -4.83 -11.46
CA ALA A 153 -9.13 -4.85 -10.11
C ALA A 153 -10.30 -4.95 -9.12
N ALA A 154 -10.23 -5.87 -8.17
CA ALA A 154 -11.26 -6.15 -7.18
C ALA A 154 -10.69 -6.07 -5.76
N ALA A 155 -11.28 -5.22 -4.93
CA ALA A 155 -10.91 -4.99 -3.54
C ALA A 155 -12.00 -5.50 -2.60
N PHE A 156 -11.60 -6.28 -1.60
CA PHE A 156 -12.47 -6.72 -0.53
C PHE A 156 -12.50 -5.66 0.59
N GLU A 157 -13.69 -5.31 1.04
CA GLU A 157 -13.91 -4.51 2.25
C GLU A 157 -14.78 -5.31 3.21
N VAL A 158 -14.55 -5.16 4.51
CA VAL A 158 -15.52 -5.57 5.54
C VAL A 158 -16.12 -4.30 6.09
N THR A 159 -17.44 -4.13 5.96
CA THR A 159 -18.14 -2.95 6.48
C THR A 159 -18.05 -2.85 8.00
N LYS A 160 -18.39 -1.68 8.55
CA LYS A 160 -18.52 -1.48 10.01
C LYS A 160 -19.43 -2.51 10.69
N LYS A 161 -20.42 -3.06 9.97
CA LYS A 161 -21.34 -4.10 10.46
C LYS A 161 -20.78 -5.53 10.31
N GLY A 162 -19.51 -5.68 9.95
CA GLY A 162 -18.88 -7.00 9.75
C GLY A 162 -19.28 -7.69 8.43
N ARG A 163 -19.97 -6.99 7.53
CA ARG A 163 -20.51 -7.59 6.30
C ARG A 163 -19.53 -7.38 5.14
N PRO A 164 -19.10 -8.42 4.42
CA PRO A 164 -18.13 -8.27 3.35
C PRO A 164 -18.73 -7.68 2.07
N HIS A 165 -18.02 -6.71 1.51
CA HIS A 165 -18.29 -6.04 0.25
C HIS A 165 -17.17 -6.34 -0.74
N LEU A 166 -17.51 -6.32 -2.03
CA LEU A 166 -16.54 -6.37 -3.11
C LEU A 166 -16.71 -5.16 -4.02
N HIS A 167 -15.66 -4.36 -4.06
CA HIS A 167 -15.54 -3.26 -5.00
C HIS A 167 -14.75 -3.74 -6.20
N VAL A 168 -15.30 -3.55 -7.40
CA VAL A 168 -14.69 -3.99 -8.64
C VAL A 168 -14.61 -2.83 -9.59
N LEU A 169 -13.40 -2.44 -9.93
CA LEU A 169 -13.10 -1.58 -11.06
C LEU A 169 -12.76 -2.45 -12.25
N PHE A 170 -13.39 -2.24 -13.39
CA PHE A 170 -13.18 -3.07 -14.57
C PHE A 170 -13.29 -2.28 -15.86
N SER A 171 -12.68 -2.81 -16.91
CA SER A 171 -12.91 -2.38 -18.29
C SER A 171 -14.00 -3.23 -18.93
N GLY A 172 -14.89 -2.61 -19.69
CA GLY A 172 -15.96 -3.28 -20.41
C GLY A 172 -17.22 -2.43 -20.53
N GLU A 173 -18.31 -3.09 -20.87
CA GLU A 173 -19.59 -2.44 -21.15
C GLU A 173 -20.38 -2.06 -19.89
N PHE A 174 -21.26 -1.07 -20.04
CA PHE A 174 -22.19 -0.73 -18.96
C PHE A 174 -23.23 -1.85 -18.78
N ILE A 175 -23.37 -2.31 -17.55
CA ILE A 175 -24.37 -3.32 -17.19
C ILE A 175 -25.55 -2.57 -16.56
N ASN A 176 -26.75 -2.77 -17.10
CA ASN A 176 -27.95 -2.25 -16.47
C ASN A 176 -28.06 -2.75 -15.01
N GLN A 177 -28.25 -1.82 -14.07
CA GLN A 177 -28.30 -2.08 -12.63
C GLN A 177 -29.24 -3.25 -12.25
N ARG A 178 -30.44 -3.30 -12.84
CA ARG A 178 -31.42 -4.35 -12.56
C ARG A 178 -30.93 -5.72 -13.04
N LYS A 179 -30.32 -5.78 -14.23
CA LYS A 179 -29.71 -7.01 -14.76
C LYS A 179 -28.55 -7.47 -13.87
N LEU A 180 -27.68 -6.55 -13.46
CA LEU A 180 -26.57 -6.84 -12.55
C LEU A 180 -27.07 -7.42 -11.22
N ALA A 181 -28.10 -6.82 -10.62
CA ALA A 181 -28.69 -7.29 -9.37
C ALA A 181 -29.24 -8.73 -9.50
N ILE A 182 -29.91 -9.05 -10.61
CA ILE A 182 -30.42 -10.41 -10.89
C ILE A 182 -29.26 -11.41 -11.02
N TRP A 183 -28.21 -11.08 -11.77
CA TRP A 183 -27.06 -11.97 -11.93
C TRP A 183 -26.27 -12.14 -10.63
N ALA A 184 -26.09 -11.06 -9.88
CA ALA A 184 -25.44 -11.07 -8.58
C ALA A 184 -26.20 -11.98 -7.59
N GLU A 185 -27.52 -11.84 -7.50
CA GLU A 185 -28.38 -12.68 -6.65
C GLU A 185 -28.30 -14.16 -7.01
N ARG A 186 -28.33 -14.48 -8.32
CA ARG A 186 -28.22 -15.87 -8.83
C ARG A 186 -26.93 -16.55 -8.39
N VAL A 187 -25.83 -15.82 -8.29
CA VAL A 187 -24.54 -16.40 -7.85
C VAL A 187 -24.32 -16.35 -6.33
N GLY A 188 -25.23 -15.73 -5.58
CA GLY A 188 -25.21 -15.70 -4.11
C GLY A 188 -24.94 -14.35 -3.46
N PHE A 189 -24.74 -13.26 -4.22
CA PHE A 189 -24.70 -11.91 -3.65
C PHE A 189 -26.10 -11.42 -3.26
N GLY A 190 -26.18 -10.30 -2.56
CA GLY A 190 -27.43 -9.56 -2.38
C GLY A 190 -27.85 -8.81 -3.65
N ARG A 191 -29.12 -8.39 -3.70
CA ARG A 191 -29.66 -7.53 -4.77
C ARG A 191 -29.11 -6.11 -4.75
N VAL A 192 -28.58 -5.67 -3.60
CA VAL A 192 -28.00 -4.34 -3.44
C VAL A 192 -26.62 -4.34 -4.11
N THR A 193 -26.62 -3.87 -5.33
CA THR A 193 -25.42 -3.61 -6.13
C THR A 193 -25.40 -2.13 -6.50
N ASP A 194 -24.24 -1.62 -6.86
CA ASP A 194 -24.06 -0.29 -7.47
C ASP A 194 -23.19 -0.47 -8.70
N ILE A 195 -23.48 0.23 -9.80
CA ILE A 195 -22.60 0.31 -10.96
C ILE A 195 -22.59 1.71 -11.54
N ARG A 196 -21.39 2.23 -11.78
CA ARG A 196 -21.16 3.58 -12.31
C ARG A 196 -20.07 3.61 -13.36
N ALA A 197 -20.17 4.57 -14.27
CA ALA A 197 -19.09 4.91 -15.19
C ALA A 197 -17.97 5.66 -14.43
N VAL A 198 -16.73 5.44 -14.88
CA VAL A 198 -15.54 6.12 -14.35
C VAL A 198 -14.99 7.05 -15.41
N GLY A 199 -14.81 8.32 -15.04
CA GLY A 199 -14.27 9.36 -15.91
C GLY A 199 -12.84 9.74 -15.53
N PHE A 200 -11.99 9.98 -16.52
CA PHE A 200 -10.66 10.54 -16.29
C PHE A 200 -10.65 12.06 -16.24
N ASP A 201 -11.56 12.69 -16.97
CA ASP A 201 -11.61 14.15 -17.13
C ASP A 201 -12.48 14.81 -16.05
N LEU A 202 -12.84 14.05 -15.02
CA LEU A 202 -13.57 14.53 -13.86
C LEU A 202 -12.59 15.00 -12.79
N ALA A 203 -12.96 16.07 -12.08
CA ALA A 203 -12.20 16.58 -10.94
C ALA A 203 -11.94 15.49 -9.88
N GLU A 204 -10.80 15.57 -9.18
CA GLU A 204 -10.35 14.51 -8.26
C GLU A 204 -11.32 14.28 -7.08
N ASP A 205 -12.06 15.30 -6.66
CA ASP A 205 -13.09 15.22 -5.62
C ASP A 205 -14.40 14.58 -6.10
N ASN A 206 -14.55 14.38 -7.41
CA ASN A 206 -15.70 13.68 -7.96
C ASN A 206 -15.58 12.17 -7.68
N GLU A 207 -16.63 11.58 -7.10
CA GLU A 207 -16.66 10.15 -6.75
C GLU A 207 -16.54 9.20 -7.95
N LYS A 208 -16.75 9.72 -9.16
CA LYS A 208 -16.61 8.99 -10.44
C LYS A 208 -15.25 9.21 -11.08
N SER A 209 -14.38 10.03 -10.50
CA SER A 209 -13.05 10.29 -11.06
C SER A 209 -12.13 9.08 -10.90
N ALA A 210 -11.23 8.91 -11.86
CA ALA A 210 -10.26 7.83 -11.83
C ALA A 210 -9.33 7.89 -10.59
N ALA A 211 -8.94 9.10 -10.19
CA ALA A 211 -8.09 9.35 -9.05
C ALA A 211 -8.80 9.00 -7.73
N TYR A 212 -10.05 9.44 -7.55
CA TYR A 212 -10.86 9.10 -6.38
C TYR A 212 -11.03 7.58 -6.25
N ILE A 213 -11.44 6.91 -7.33
CA ILE A 213 -11.70 5.47 -7.31
C ILE A 213 -10.44 4.67 -7.04
N SER A 214 -9.28 5.09 -7.56
CA SER A 214 -8.00 4.42 -7.27
C SER A 214 -7.62 4.53 -5.79
N LYS A 215 -7.86 5.70 -5.19
CA LYS A 215 -7.66 5.91 -3.75
C LYS A 215 -8.65 5.08 -2.92
N GLU A 216 -9.92 5.06 -3.28
CA GLU A 216 -10.95 4.25 -2.60
C GLU A 216 -10.64 2.75 -2.71
N MET A 217 -10.28 2.24 -3.90
CA MET A 217 -9.90 0.84 -4.09
C MET A 217 -8.73 0.41 -3.20
N ALA A 218 -7.70 1.23 -3.10
CA ALA A 218 -6.59 0.99 -2.17
C ALA A 218 -7.01 1.21 -0.71
N GLY A 219 -7.92 2.15 -0.48
CA GLY A 219 -8.58 2.41 0.80
C GLY A 219 -9.26 1.17 1.34
N TYR A 220 -10.13 0.51 0.58
CA TYR A 220 -10.84 -0.72 0.96
C TYR A 220 -9.90 -1.85 1.39
N VAL A 221 -8.81 -2.01 0.64
CA VAL A 221 -7.75 -2.96 0.97
C VAL A 221 -7.11 -2.66 2.33
N SER A 222 -6.94 -1.37 2.68
CA SER A 222 -6.37 -0.94 3.96
C SER A 222 -7.38 -0.88 5.10
N LYS A 223 -8.64 -0.49 4.85
CA LYS A 223 -9.75 -0.32 5.81
C LYS A 223 -10.13 -1.62 6.52
N SER A 224 -9.63 -2.74 6.02
CA SER A 224 -9.68 -4.03 6.70
C SER A 224 -8.93 -4.02 8.07
N LYS A 225 -8.29 -2.90 8.48
CA LYS A 225 -7.58 -2.73 9.78
C LYS A 225 -8.45 -3.21 10.96
N GLY A 226 -8.20 -4.43 11.41
CA GLY A 226 -8.91 -5.09 12.51
C GLY A 226 -8.65 -6.60 12.51
N ALA A 227 -9.20 -7.31 13.50
CA ALA A 227 -9.10 -8.78 13.63
C ALA A 227 -9.57 -9.52 12.36
N GLU A 228 -10.46 -8.92 11.58
CA GLU A 228 -10.99 -9.41 10.29
C GLU A 228 -9.94 -9.47 9.17
N ALA A 229 -9.12 -8.43 8.95
CA ALA A 229 -7.96 -8.52 8.03
C ALA A 229 -6.98 -9.61 8.46
N GLY A 230 -6.78 -9.75 9.77
CA GLY A 230 -5.95 -10.82 10.34
C GLY A 230 -6.48 -12.20 9.93
N LYS A 231 -7.80 -12.43 10.04
CA LYS A 231 -8.46 -13.66 9.58
C LYS A 231 -8.37 -13.86 8.06
N LEU A 232 -8.52 -12.80 7.28
CA LEU A 232 -8.37 -12.83 5.82
C LEU A 232 -6.97 -13.27 5.39
N VAL A 233 -5.95 -12.67 6.00
CA VAL A 233 -4.55 -12.95 5.72
C VAL A 233 -4.15 -14.33 6.26
N ALA A 234 -4.66 -14.75 7.43
CA ALA A 234 -4.47 -16.10 7.97
C ALA A 234 -5.04 -17.17 7.02
N LYS A 235 -6.15 -16.88 6.34
CA LYS A 235 -6.73 -17.72 5.29
C LYS A 235 -6.05 -17.55 3.92
N ARG A 236 -4.89 -16.87 3.84
CA ARG A 236 -4.12 -16.57 2.60
C ARG A 236 -4.94 -15.85 1.51
N ARG A 237 -5.99 -15.11 1.88
CA ARG A 237 -6.81 -14.36 0.92
C ARG A 237 -6.18 -12.99 0.67
N ARG A 238 -5.97 -12.66 -0.60
CA ARG A 238 -5.45 -11.35 -1.03
C ARG A 238 -6.58 -10.32 -0.98
N PRO A 239 -6.42 -9.20 -0.25
CA PRO A 239 -7.42 -8.11 -0.19
C PRO A 239 -7.66 -7.43 -1.53
N LEU A 240 -6.63 -7.39 -2.39
CA LEU A 240 -6.71 -6.93 -3.78
C LEU A 240 -6.48 -8.11 -4.73
N ARG A 241 -7.32 -8.22 -5.75
CA ARG A 241 -7.16 -9.17 -6.85
C ARG A 241 -7.27 -8.44 -8.16
N THR A 242 -6.51 -8.87 -9.14
CA THR A 242 -6.54 -8.31 -10.49
C THR A 242 -6.63 -9.44 -11.48
N SER A 243 -7.23 -9.19 -12.64
CA SER A 243 -6.99 -10.03 -13.81
C SER A 243 -5.54 -9.86 -14.31
N GLN A 244 -5.10 -10.76 -15.18
CA GLN A 244 -3.72 -10.77 -15.66
C GLN A 244 -3.41 -9.56 -16.55
N GLY A 245 -4.35 -9.15 -17.40
CA GLY A 245 -4.18 -8.02 -18.32
C GLY A 245 -4.38 -6.65 -17.68
N TRP A 246 -5.00 -6.57 -16.49
CA TRP A 246 -5.19 -5.29 -15.80
C TRP A 246 -3.87 -4.55 -15.56
N TYR A 247 -2.87 -5.27 -15.06
CA TYR A 247 -1.52 -4.76 -14.90
C TYR A 247 -0.54 -5.95 -14.86
N PRO A 248 0.06 -6.34 -16.00
CA PRO A 248 0.87 -7.54 -16.12
C PRO A 248 2.06 -7.55 -15.15
N GLY A 249 2.18 -8.60 -14.33
CA GLY A 249 3.18 -8.69 -13.25
C GLY A 249 2.66 -8.27 -11.87
N GLY A 250 1.46 -7.67 -11.81
CA GLY A 250 0.70 -7.40 -10.60
C GLY A 250 1.47 -6.60 -9.54
N MET A 251 1.17 -6.86 -8.26
CA MET A 251 1.74 -6.12 -7.12
C MET A 251 3.27 -6.13 -7.09
N LYS A 252 3.93 -7.21 -7.52
CA LYS A 252 5.41 -7.30 -7.50
C LYS A 252 6.04 -6.34 -8.51
N ARG A 253 5.52 -6.32 -9.74
CA ARG A 253 5.98 -5.36 -10.76
C ARG A 253 5.66 -3.93 -10.35
N ALA A 254 4.44 -3.70 -9.87
CA ALA A 254 4.02 -2.41 -9.37
C ALA A 254 4.93 -1.91 -8.25
N GLU A 255 5.29 -2.79 -7.29
CA GLU A 255 6.22 -2.46 -6.22
C GLU A 255 7.61 -2.14 -6.76
N ARG A 256 8.12 -2.93 -7.72
CA ARG A 256 9.42 -2.68 -8.34
C ARG A 256 9.44 -1.34 -9.06
N GLU A 257 8.50 -1.07 -9.97
CA GLU A 257 8.46 0.19 -10.74
C GLU A 257 8.25 1.42 -9.84
N LEU A 258 7.50 1.27 -8.75
CA LEU A 258 7.25 2.37 -7.81
C LEU A 258 8.45 2.68 -6.92
N LEU A 259 9.35 1.70 -6.75
CA LEU A 259 10.57 1.79 -5.95
C LEU A 259 11.83 1.79 -6.80
N GLU A 260 11.70 1.75 -8.12
CA GLU A 260 12.78 1.89 -9.08
C GLU A 260 13.43 3.27 -8.88
N GLY A 261 14.76 3.31 -8.85
CA GLY A 261 15.53 4.49 -8.42
C GLY A 261 15.62 4.72 -6.91
N LYS A 262 14.69 4.21 -6.09
CA LYS A 262 14.84 4.24 -4.61
C LYS A 262 15.92 3.27 -4.12
N TYR A 263 16.22 2.28 -4.95
CA TYR A 263 17.21 1.23 -4.70
C TYR A 263 18.31 1.20 -5.78
N GLU A 264 18.38 2.19 -6.68
CA GLU A 264 19.53 2.32 -7.57
C GLU A 264 20.79 2.54 -6.73
N GLY A 265 21.80 1.70 -6.95
CA GLY A 265 22.99 1.62 -6.09
C GLY A 265 22.89 0.63 -4.93
N GLN A 266 21.74 -0.02 -4.71
CA GLN A 266 21.67 -1.15 -3.78
C GLN A 266 22.33 -2.39 -4.36
N ASP A 267 23.05 -3.05 -3.46
CA ASP A 267 23.94 -4.17 -3.67
C ASP A 267 23.32 -5.31 -4.50
N GLU A 268 24.00 -5.72 -5.58
CA GLU A 268 23.80 -7.06 -6.17
C GLU A 268 24.58 -8.13 -5.40
N ALA A 269 25.37 -7.74 -4.40
CA ALA A 269 26.12 -8.66 -3.55
C ALA A 269 25.18 -9.59 -2.76
N PRO A 270 25.65 -10.81 -2.41
CA PRO A 270 24.85 -11.73 -1.62
C PRO A 270 24.39 -11.08 -0.31
N PHE A 271 23.08 -10.90 -0.19
CA PHE A 271 22.44 -10.46 1.03
C PHE A 271 22.57 -11.54 2.10
N TRP A 272 22.98 -11.14 3.30
CA TRP A 272 23.16 -12.08 4.40
C TRP A 272 21.98 -11.99 5.36
N PHE A 273 21.29 -13.11 5.61
CA PHE A 273 20.27 -13.17 6.65
C PHE A 273 20.94 -13.19 8.02
N VAL A 274 20.67 -12.15 8.80
CA VAL A 274 21.24 -11.97 10.14
C VAL A 274 20.15 -12.22 11.17
N ARG A 275 20.39 -13.19 12.07
CA ARG A 275 19.66 -13.33 13.33
C ARG A 275 20.49 -12.72 14.45
N GLY A 276 20.19 -11.48 14.83
CA GLY A 276 20.86 -10.78 15.94
C GLY A 276 20.13 -10.95 17.27
N HIS A 277 20.88 -10.96 18.37
CA HIS A 277 20.31 -10.98 19.73
C HIS A 277 20.01 -9.57 20.26
N HIS A 278 20.88 -8.59 20.08
CA HIS A 278 20.66 -7.19 20.50
C HIS A 278 21.52 -6.27 19.62
N ALA A 279 21.10 -5.02 19.42
CA ALA A 279 21.84 -4.03 18.60
C ALA A 279 23.22 -3.66 19.19
N GLU A 280 23.47 -3.98 20.45
CA GLU A 280 24.69 -3.61 21.20
C GLU A 280 25.82 -4.65 21.08
N THR A 281 25.52 -5.89 20.67
CA THR A 281 26.52 -6.95 20.43
C THR A 281 26.14 -7.73 19.18
N LEU A 282 26.23 -7.08 18.02
CA LEU A 282 25.88 -7.70 16.74
C LEU A 282 27.02 -8.63 16.28
N THR A 283 27.12 -9.79 16.93
CA THR A 283 27.80 -10.93 16.32
C THR A 283 26.86 -11.47 15.24
N ILE A 284 27.16 -11.18 13.97
CA ILE A 284 26.43 -11.76 12.84
C ILE A 284 27.01 -13.13 12.58
N ARG A 285 26.16 -14.16 12.56
CA ARG A 285 26.52 -15.48 12.05
C ARG A 285 25.73 -15.75 10.80
N GLY A 286 26.38 -16.27 9.77
CA GLY A 286 25.73 -16.65 8.52
C GLY A 286 26.38 -17.86 7.87
N THR A 287 25.73 -18.36 6.83
CA THR A 287 26.24 -19.44 6.00
C THR A 287 26.37 -18.88 4.58
N GLY A 288 27.56 -18.97 4.00
CA GLY A 288 27.82 -18.56 2.62
C GLY A 288 27.07 -19.45 1.63
N ALA A 289 27.01 -19.01 0.37
CA ALA A 289 26.43 -19.79 -0.73
C ALA A 289 27.17 -21.13 -0.96
N ASP A 290 28.40 -21.24 -0.48
CA ASP A 290 29.25 -22.43 -0.46
C ASP A 290 28.97 -23.36 0.74
N GLY A 291 28.00 -23.04 1.59
CA GLY A 291 27.67 -23.80 2.79
C GLY A 291 28.61 -23.53 3.97
N LYS A 292 29.63 -22.68 3.84
CA LYS A 292 30.57 -22.39 4.94
C LYS A 292 29.97 -21.41 5.92
N SER A 293 30.09 -21.73 7.21
CA SER A 293 29.67 -20.83 8.28
C SER A 293 30.72 -19.73 8.49
N TRP A 294 30.27 -18.50 8.69
CA TRP A 294 31.12 -17.36 9.05
C TRP A 294 30.51 -16.58 10.21
N THR A 295 31.35 -15.83 10.92
CA THR A 295 30.97 -14.99 12.04
C THR A 295 31.61 -13.61 11.87
N LEU A 296 30.80 -12.56 11.74
CA LEU A 296 31.22 -11.17 11.83
C LEU A 296 31.11 -10.74 13.29
N ARG A 297 32.23 -10.41 13.92
CA ARG A 297 32.28 -9.76 15.25
C ARG A 297 32.46 -8.25 15.06
N ASP A 298 32.14 -7.49 16.11
CA ASP A 298 32.47 -6.06 16.20
C ASP A 298 31.80 -5.18 15.13
N LEU A 299 30.51 -5.42 14.86
CA LEU A 299 29.74 -4.40 14.16
C LEU A 299 29.65 -3.13 15.01
N PRO A 300 29.65 -1.94 14.37
CA PRO A 300 29.54 -0.68 15.10
C PRO A 300 28.29 -0.68 15.99
N THR A 301 28.48 -0.29 17.25
CA THR A 301 27.41 -0.09 18.23
C THR A 301 26.41 0.97 17.74
N THR A 302 25.23 1.02 18.34
CA THR A 302 24.23 2.06 18.01
C THR A 302 24.84 3.46 18.13
N ASP A 303 25.64 3.70 19.17
CA ASP A 303 26.30 4.98 19.41
C ASP A 303 27.33 5.29 18.31
N GLN A 304 28.11 4.30 17.88
CA GLN A 304 29.04 4.46 16.75
C GLN A 304 28.31 4.73 15.43
N LEU A 305 27.14 4.11 15.21
CA LEU A 305 26.31 4.38 14.04
C LEU A 305 25.66 5.77 14.10
N GLU A 306 25.27 6.24 15.29
CA GLU A 306 24.73 7.59 15.48
C GLU A 306 25.80 8.67 15.33
N GLU A 307 27.01 8.43 15.82
CA GLU A 307 28.17 9.30 15.61
C GLU A 307 28.53 9.41 14.13
N GLU A 308 28.60 8.28 13.40
CA GLU A 308 28.83 8.30 11.95
C GLU A 308 27.68 9.00 11.19
N ARG A 309 26.42 8.80 11.61
CA ARG A 309 25.29 9.51 11.02
C ARG A 309 25.41 11.01 11.21
N GLY A 310 25.82 11.45 12.40
CA GLY A 310 26.08 12.86 12.71
C GLY A 310 27.17 13.45 11.82
N LYS A 311 28.27 12.72 11.58
CA LYS A 311 29.34 13.12 10.66
C LYS A 311 28.84 13.29 9.22
N VAL A 312 28.09 12.32 8.71
CA VAL A 312 27.51 12.38 7.35
C VAL A 312 26.49 13.51 7.21
N GLU A 313 25.64 13.73 8.22
CA GLU A 313 24.68 14.84 8.23
C GLU A 313 25.39 16.20 8.27
N ALA A 314 26.48 16.32 9.04
CA ALA A 314 27.30 17.53 9.10
C ALA A 314 28.03 17.81 7.77
N GLU A 315 28.62 16.79 7.14
CA GLU A 315 29.23 16.90 5.80
C GLU A 315 28.20 17.34 4.76
N ARG A 316 27.01 16.74 4.79
CA ARG A 316 25.92 17.11 3.88
C ARG A 316 25.44 18.54 4.13
N ALA A 317 25.31 18.96 5.38
CA ALA A 317 24.95 20.33 5.74
C ALA A 317 26.02 21.33 5.27
N SER A 318 27.31 20.98 5.42
CA SER A 318 28.43 21.78 4.91
C SER A 318 28.39 21.90 3.39
N ALA A 319 28.17 20.81 2.66
CA ALA A 319 28.06 20.82 1.21
C ALA A 319 26.89 21.69 0.71
N VAL A 320 25.74 21.64 1.40
CA VAL A 320 24.58 22.50 1.10
C VAL A 320 24.87 23.97 1.38
N ALA A 321 25.67 24.27 2.42
CA ALA A 321 26.09 25.64 2.72
C ALA A 321 27.04 26.19 1.65
N THR A 322 28.00 25.39 1.17
CA THR A 322 28.90 25.77 0.08
C THR A 322 28.17 26.01 -1.24
N LEU A 323 27.14 25.22 -1.54
CA LEU A 323 26.28 25.44 -2.72
C LEU A 323 25.41 26.71 -2.63
N ARG A 324 25.22 27.26 -1.43
CA ARG A 324 24.46 28.51 -1.20
C ARG A 324 25.32 29.77 -1.27
N THR A 325 26.65 29.64 -1.29
CA THR A 325 27.56 30.79 -1.38
C THR A 325 27.89 31.19 -2.81
N GLU A 326 27.57 30.35 -3.79
CA GLU A 326 27.62 30.77 -5.19
C GLU A 326 26.36 31.61 -5.47
N PRO A 327 26.52 32.85 -5.97
CA PRO A 327 25.38 33.67 -6.37
C PRO A 327 24.60 32.88 -7.42
N THR A 328 23.28 32.87 -7.30
CA THR A 328 22.47 32.24 -8.33
C THR A 328 22.66 32.99 -9.65
N ASP A 329 22.46 32.32 -10.79
CA ASP A 329 22.54 32.95 -12.12
C ASP A 329 21.71 34.25 -12.19
N ASP A 330 20.58 34.30 -11.47
CA ASP A 330 19.73 35.48 -11.31
C ASP A 330 20.38 36.62 -10.50
N GLU A 331 21.17 36.31 -9.46
CA GLU A 331 21.94 37.30 -8.71
C GLU A 331 23.14 37.82 -9.50
N GLU A 332 23.80 36.96 -10.28
CA GLU A 332 24.86 37.38 -11.21
C GLU A 332 24.31 38.28 -12.33
N LEU A 333 23.17 37.91 -12.93
CA LEU A 333 22.49 38.72 -13.93
C LEU A 333 22.11 40.11 -13.40
N ARG A 334 21.61 40.22 -12.16
CA ARG A 334 21.31 41.51 -11.53
C ARG A 334 22.55 42.35 -11.28
N ARG A 335 23.69 41.73 -10.93
CA ARG A 335 24.97 42.43 -10.78
C ARG A 335 25.51 42.97 -12.10
N LEU A 336 25.35 42.22 -13.18
CA LEU A 336 25.81 42.65 -14.51
C LEU A 336 24.91 43.71 -15.15
N SER A 337 23.70 43.89 -14.62
CA SER A 337 22.69 44.83 -15.11
C SER A 337 22.68 46.18 -14.37
N ALA A 338 23.52 46.36 -13.34
CA ALA A 338 23.61 47.55 -12.49
C ALA A 338 24.91 48.32 -12.75
#